data_AF-A0A9P4I1B9-F1
#
_entry.id   AF-A0A9P4I1B9-F1
#
_cell.length_a   1.000
_cell.length_b   1.000
_cell.length_c   1.000
_cell.angle_alpha   90.00
_cell.angle_beta   90.00
_cell.angle_gamma   90.00
#
_symmetry.space_group_name_H-M   'P 1'
#
loop_
_entity.id
_entity.type
_entity.pdbx_description
1 polymer ?
#
loop_
_entity_poly.entity_id
_entity_poly.type
_entity_poly.pdbx_seq_one_letter_code
_entity_poly.pdbx_strand_id
1 'polypeptide(L)'
;SFFKNVQAHSLVEGIDHLAALTDALGDAADQVLASLDNYNSVIAYVHEDAFKNVYESVKTGVREQSGSYDDRRAIYSVDATQQKEKAEKAIDKMINSAITMISAQPSTCQDEAANVWIIGTTFVADAMQVCQIEIDKMEGYMEDFIRLENSWSTVQSATVAAIGALKGIYTLMAPSEVAEKVVKS
;
A
#
# COMPACT_ATOMS: atom_id res chain seq x y z
N SER A 1 -10.98 -11.27 6.24
CA SER A 1 -11.41 -10.25 5.27
C SER A 1 -11.25 -10.84 3.88
N PHE A 2 -12.03 -10.37 2.90
CA PHE A 2 -11.96 -10.82 1.50
C PHE A 2 -10.52 -10.95 0.99
N PHE A 3 -9.68 -9.95 1.24
CA PHE A 3 -8.26 -9.96 0.87
C PHE A 3 -7.42 -11.05 1.54
N LYS A 4 -7.64 -11.36 2.82
CA LYS A 4 -6.97 -12.51 3.48
C LYS A 4 -7.37 -13.85 2.84
N ASN A 5 -8.61 -13.96 2.36
CA ASN A 5 -9.05 -15.14 1.63
C ASN A 5 -8.45 -15.19 0.23
N VAL A 6 -8.32 -14.06 -0.47
CA VAL A 6 -7.66 -13.97 -1.79
C VAL A 6 -6.16 -14.27 -1.69
N GLN A 7 -5.48 -13.73 -0.68
CA GLN A 7 -4.06 -13.99 -0.38
C GLN A 7 -3.82 -15.47 -0.08
N ALA A 8 -4.70 -16.08 0.73
CA ALA A 8 -4.66 -17.52 0.99
C ALA A 8 -4.94 -18.31 -0.29
N HIS A 9 -5.90 -17.91 -1.12
CA HIS A 9 -6.23 -18.65 -2.34
C HIS A 9 -5.11 -18.60 -3.39
N SER A 10 -4.50 -17.44 -3.63
CA SER A 10 -3.43 -17.30 -4.63
C SER A 10 -2.13 -17.98 -4.18
N LEU A 11 -1.82 -17.95 -2.87
CA LEU A 11 -0.67 -18.68 -2.32
C LEU A 11 -0.91 -20.20 -2.27
N VAL A 12 -2.16 -20.65 -2.10
CA VAL A 12 -2.52 -22.07 -2.00
C VAL A 12 -2.66 -22.75 -3.37
N GLU A 13 -3.05 -22.02 -4.41
CA GLU A 13 -3.18 -22.58 -5.76
C GLU A 13 -1.84 -22.78 -6.49
N GLY A 14 -0.76 -22.14 -6.01
CA GLY A 14 0.58 -22.32 -6.56
C GLY A 14 0.75 -21.80 -7.99
N ILE A 15 -0.19 -20.96 -8.48
CA ILE A 15 -0.09 -20.32 -9.78
C ILE A 15 0.82 -19.10 -9.65
N ASP A 16 1.99 -19.17 -10.30
CA ASP A 16 2.91 -18.05 -10.40
C ASP A 16 2.45 -17.09 -11.50
N HIS A 17 1.51 -16.20 -11.14
CA HIS A 17 1.00 -15.17 -12.05
C HIS A 17 2.10 -14.20 -12.52
N LEU A 18 3.20 -14.06 -11.77
CA LEU A 18 4.32 -13.23 -12.19
C LEU A 18 5.09 -13.91 -13.31
N ALA A 19 5.46 -15.18 -13.14
CA ALA A 19 6.10 -15.97 -14.18
C ALA A 19 5.23 -16.05 -15.45
N ALA A 20 3.92 -16.30 -15.30
CA ALA A 20 2.99 -16.35 -16.43
C ALA A 20 2.91 -15.01 -17.18
N LEU A 21 2.91 -13.88 -16.44
CA LEU A 21 2.92 -12.55 -17.05
C LEU A 21 4.26 -12.24 -17.74
N THR A 22 5.37 -12.61 -17.12
CA THR A 22 6.72 -12.44 -17.68
C THR A 22 6.90 -13.26 -18.96
N ASP A 23 6.44 -14.51 -18.98
CA ASP A 23 6.47 -15.37 -20.16
C ASP A 23 5.60 -14.80 -21.29
N ALA A 24 4.45 -14.21 -20.97
CA ALA A 24 3.53 -13.64 -21.96
C ALA A 24 4.00 -12.30 -22.54
N LEU A 25 4.68 -11.47 -21.74
CA LEU A 25 5.11 -10.12 -22.14
C LEU A 25 6.58 -10.03 -22.58
N GLY A 26 7.42 -11.01 -22.24
CA GLY A 26 8.85 -10.98 -22.53
C GLY A 26 9.51 -9.71 -21.99
N ASP A 27 10.28 -9.02 -22.83
CA ASP A 27 11.01 -7.78 -22.47
C ASP A 27 10.11 -6.64 -21.95
N ALA A 28 8.81 -6.65 -22.27
CA ALA A 28 7.87 -5.63 -21.80
C ALA A 28 7.39 -5.87 -20.35
N ALA A 29 7.63 -7.06 -19.79
CA ALA A 29 7.16 -7.45 -18.47
C ALA A 29 7.72 -6.51 -17.38
N ASP A 30 9.01 -6.22 -17.39
CA ASP A 30 9.67 -5.38 -16.37
C ASP A 30 9.01 -4.02 -16.23
N GLN A 31 8.64 -3.39 -17.35
CA GLN A 31 7.99 -2.08 -17.33
C GLN A 31 6.57 -2.17 -16.77
N VAL A 32 5.81 -3.21 -17.13
CA VAL A 32 4.45 -3.45 -16.61
C VAL A 32 4.49 -3.71 -15.11
N LEU A 33 5.40 -4.58 -14.68
CA LEU A 33 5.60 -4.92 -13.27
C LEU A 33 6.03 -3.72 -12.43
N ALA A 34 7.00 -2.94 -12.92
CA ALA A 34 7.42 -1.72 -12.24
C ALA A 34 6.28 -0.70 -12.11
N SER A 35 5.40 -0.63 -13.12
CA SER A 35 4.23 0.26 -13.08
C SER A 35 3.20 -0.21 -12.04
N LEU A 36 2.91 -1.52 -11.99
CA LEU A 36 2.01 -2.11 -11.00
C LEU A 36 2.53 -1.97 -9.58
N ASP A 37 3.83 -2.25 -9.37
CA ASP A 37 4.50 -2.06 -8.09
C ASP A 37 4.44 -0.60 -7.63
N ASN A 38 4.68 0.34 -8.54
CA ASN A 38 4.57 1.76 -8.24
C ASN A 38 3.15 2.15 -7.82
N TYR A 39 2.10 1.67 -8.49
CA TYR A 39 0.72 1.97 -8.08
C TYR A 39 0.40 1.42 -6.68
N ASN A 40 0.82 0.20 -6.38
CA ASN A 40 0.65 -0.40 -5.05
C ASN A 40 1.46 0.36 -3.98
N SER A 41 2.69 0.75 -4.28
CA SER A 41 3.54 1.54 -3.39
C SER A 41 2.93 2.91 -3.08
N VAL A 42 2.39 3.60 -4.09
CA VAL A 42 1.73 4.90 -3.90
C VAL A 42 0.50 4.75 -3.00
N ILE A 43 -0.30 3.69 -3.17
CA ILE A 43 -1.45 3.41 -2.29
C ILE A 43 -1.02 3.33 -0.81
N ALA A 44 0.10 2.67 -0.52
CA ALA A 44 0.62 2.58 0.85
C ALA A 44 1.09 3.95 1.39
N TYR A 45 1.90 4.67 0.62
CA TYR A 45 2.45 5.96 1.06
C TYR A 45 1.39 7.04 1.23
N VAL A 46 0.33 7.03 0.43
CA VAL A 46 -0.78 7.99 0.56
C VAL A 46 -1.44 7.94 1.95
N HIS A 47 -1.59 6.74 2.52
CA HIS A 47 -2.15 6.58 3.86
C HIS A 47 -1.17 6.96 4.97
N GLU A 48 0.12 6.68 4.80
CA GLU A 48 1.17 7.16 5.69
C GLU A 48 1.23 8.70 5.71
N ASP A 49 1.21 9.33 4.53
CA ASP A 49 1.22 10.79 4.38
C ASP A 49 -0.03 11.43 4.99
N ALA A 50 -1.20 10.82 4.79
CA ALA A 50 -2.45 11.26 5.41
C ALA A 50 -2.34 11.24 6.94
N PHE A 51 -1.85 10.15 7.53
CA PHE A 51 -1.61 10.06 8.96
C PHE A 51 -0.59 11.12 9.42
N LYS A 52 0.54 11.23 8.72
CA LYS A 52 1.63 12.15 9.05
C LYS A 52 1.15 13.59 9.11
N ASN A 53 0.32 14.02 8.16
CA ASN A 53 -0.23 15.36 8.13
C ASN A 53 -1.11 15.65 9.36
N VAL A 54 -1.95 14.69 9.78
CA VAL A 54 -2.76 14.83 11.00
C VAL A 54 -1.86 14.85 12.25
N TYR A 55 -0.90 13.93 12.31
CA TYR A 55 0.07 13.84 13.39
C TYR A 55 0.86 15.15 13.59
N GLU A 56 1.40 15.75 12.51
CA GLU A 56 2.14 17.01 12.58
C GLU A 56 1.23 18.19 12.98
N SER A 57 -0.03 18.20 12.54
CA SER A 57 -1.03 19.19 12.96
C SER A 57 -1.27 19.12 14.47
N VAL A 58 -1.56 17.92 15.00
CA VAL A 58 -1.78 17.70 16.44
C VAL A 58 -0.52 18.05 17.24
N LYS A 59 0.65 17.58 16.81
CA LYS A 59 1.93 17.84 17.44
C LYS A 59 2.25 19.33 17.54
N THR A 60 1.97 20.08 16.48
CA THR A 60 2.14 21.55 16.46
C THR A 60 1.18 22.22 17.44
N GLY A 61 -0.10 21.87 17.42
CA GLY A 61 -1.10 22.45 18.33
C GLY A 61 -0.80 22.19 19.81
N VAL A 62 -0.26 21.01 20.16
CA VAL A 62 0.20 20.68 21.52
C VAL A 62 1.42 21.51 21.90
N ARG A 63 2.42 21.59 21.02
CA ARG A 63 3.67 22.32 21.28
C ARG A 63 3.43 23.81 21.49
N GLU A 64 2.51 24.39 20.73
CA GLU A 64 2.19 25.82 20.76
C GLU A 64 1.18 26.17 21.86
N GLN A 65 0.59 25.18 22.54
CA GLN A 65 -0.50 25.36 23.52
C GLN A 65 -1.65 26.20 22.95
N SER A 66 -1.95 26.00 21.66
CA SER A 66 -2.89 26.80 20.90
C SER A 66 -4.34 26.41 21.26
N GLY A 67 -5.08 27.34 21.87
CA GLY A 67 -6.51 27.19 22.15
C GLY A 67 -6.85 26.20 23.27
N SER A 68 -8.16 26.01 23.50
CA SER A 68 -8.64 25.00 24.45
C SER A 68 -8.46 23.58 23.90
N TYR A 69 -8.62 22.57 24.76
CA TYR A 69 -8.67 21.17 24.30
C TYR A 69 -9.77 20.95 23.24
N ASP A 70 -10.95 21.52 23.46
CA ASP A 70 -12.08 21.37 22.54
C ASP A 70 -11.82 22.01 21.17
N ASP A 71 -11.14 23.17 21.14
CA ASP A 71 -10.75 23.82 19.88
C ASP A 71 -9.77 22.94 19.10
N ARG A 72 -8.74 22.43 19.77
CA ARG A 72 -7.75 21.52 19.15
C ARG A 72 -8.42 20.25 18.65
N ARG A 73 -9.32 19.66 19.43
CA ARG A 73 -10.07 18.45 19.07
C ARG A 73 -10.93 18.67 17.83
N ALA A 74 -11.61 19.81 17.74
CA ALA A 74 -12.40 20.17 16.57
C ALA A 74 -11.53 20.30 15.31
N ILE A 75 -10.38 20.97 15.41
CA ILE A 75 -9.42 21.10 14.32
C ILE A 75 -8.92 19.72 13.87
N TYR A 76 -8.48 18.89 14.83
CA TYR A 76 -8.06 17.52 14.56
C TYR A 76 -9.14 16.73 13.80
N SER A 77 -10.40 16.77 14.24
CA SER A 77 -11.48 16.01 13.59
C SER A 77 -11.72 16.43 12.15
N VAL A 78 -11.59 17.74 11.87
CA VAL A 78 -11.67 18.28 10.51
C VAL A 78 -10.47 17.83 9.68
N ASP A 79 -9.26 17.96 10.20
CA ASP A 79 -8.02 17.57 9.51
C ASP A 79 -8.02 16.06 9.21
N ALA A 80 -8.38 15.23 10.19
CA ALA A 80 -8.47 13.78 10.05
C ALA A 80 -9.46 13.40 8.93
N THR A 81 -10.63 14.04 8.90
CA THR A 81 -11.63 13.80 7.85
C THR A 81 -11.08 14.20 6.47
N GLN A 82 -10.48 15.38 6.36
CA GLN A 82 -9.93 15.87 5.10
C GLN A 82 -8.78 15.00 4.58
N GLN A 83 -7.88 14.54 5.47
CA GLN A 83 -6.76 13.68 5.07
C GLN A 83 -7.25 12.28 4.65
N LYS A 84 -8.27 11.73 5.32
CA LYS A 84 -8.91 10.47 4.89
C LYS A 84 -9.53 10.59 3.49
N GLU A 85 -10.34 11.63 3.25
CA GLU A 85 -10.93 11.86 1.93
C GLU A 85 -9.88 12.08 0.84
N LYS A 86 -8.79 12.79 1.16
CA LYS A 86 -7.67 13.01 0.23
C LYS A 86 -6.97 11.69 -0.09
N ALA A 87 -6.78 10.82 0.90
CA ALA A 87 -6.20 9.50 0.72
C ALA A 87 -7.09 8.62 -0.18
N GLU A 88 -8.40 8.59 0.09
CA GLU A 88 -9.38 7.84 -0.72
C GLU A 88 -9.36 8.28 -2.19
N LYS A 89 -9.38 9.60 -2.47
CA LYS A 89 -9.30 10.12 -3.84
C LYS A 89 -8.00 9.73 -4.56
N ALA A 90 -6.88 9.70 -3.83
CA ALA A 90 -5.61 9.29 -4.38
C ALA A 90 -5.57 7.79 -4.68
N ILE A 91 -6.20 6.96 -3.83
CA ILE A 91 -6.38 5.53 -4.09
C ILE A 91 -7.23 5.30 -5.32
N ASP A 92 -8.39 5.96 -5.42
CA ASP A 92 -9.25 5.84 -6.60
C ASP A 92 -8.49 6.19 -7.88
N LYS A 93 -7.63 7.21 -7.84
CA LYS A 93 -6.76 7.56 -8.96
C LYS A 93 -5.76 6.45 -9.29
N MET A 94 -5.15 5.80 -8.29
CA MET A 94 -4.21 4.70 -8.51
C MET A 94 -4.90 3.45 -9.04
N ILE A 95 -6.08 3.11 -8.53
CA ILE A 95 -6.92 2.02 -9.04
C ILE A 95 -7.26 2.26 -10.51
N ASN A 96 -7.73 3.46 -10.87
CA ASN A 96 -8.03 3.79 -12.26
C ASN A 96 -6.79 3.78 -13.17
N SER A 97 -5.63 4.17 -12.64
CA SER A 97 -4.35 4.10 -13.37
C SER A 97 -3.95 2.65 -13.64
N ALA A 98 -4.08 1.77 -12.65
CA ALA A 98 -3.83 0.34 -12.79
C ALA A 98 -4.79 -0.30 -13.81
N ILE A 99 -6.09 -0.01 -13.72
CA ILE A 99 -7.10 -0.48 -14.68
C ILE A 99 -6.72 -0.08 -16.10
N THR A 100 -6.38 1.20 -16.32
CA THR A 100 -6.00 1.72 -17.63
C THR A 100 -4.75 1.01 -18.16
N MET A 101 -3.74 0.81 -17.31
CA MET A 101 -2.50 0.14 -17.67
C MET A 101 -2.73 -1.32 -18.04
N ILE A 102 -3.49 -2.07 -17.22
CA ILE A 102 -3.86 -3.47 -17.48
C ILE A 102 -4.64 -3.58 -18.79
N SER A 103 -5.61 -2.69 -19.01
CA SER A 103 -6.46 -2.70 -20.21
C SER A 103 -5.69 -2.38 -21.49
N ALA A 104 -4.53 -1.72 -21.37
CA ALA A 104 -3.64 -1.43 -22.49
C ALA A 104 -2.73 -2.62 -22.86
N GLN A 105 -2.67 -3.67 -22.04
CA GLN A 105 -1.91 -4.88 -22.35
C GLN A 105 -2.64 -5.77 -23.36
N PRO A 106 -1.94 -6.65 -24.09
CA PRO A 106 -2.57 -7.68 -24.92
C PRO A 106 -3.62 -8.49 -24.13
N SER A 107 -4.75 -8.81 -24.75
CA SER A 107 -5.86 -9.51 -24.07
C SER A 107 -5.46 -10.85 -23.46
N THR A 108 -4.41 -11.48 -23.98
CA THR A 108 -3.86 -12.76 -23.52
C THR A 108 -3.11 -12.67 -22.19
N CYS A 109 -2.82 -11.48 -21.66
CA CYS A 109 -2.09 -11.30 -20.40
C CYS A 109 -2.73 -10.28 -19.43
N GLN A 110 -3.93 -9.79 -19.73
CA GLN A 110 -4.64 -8.84 -18.86
C GLN A 110 -5.03 -9.49 -17.52
N ASP A 111 -5.43 -10.76 -17.53
CA ASP A 111 -5.84 -11.49 -16.33
C ASP A 111 -4.64 -11.69 -15.38
N GLU A 112 -3.48 -12.07 -15.91
CA GLU A 112 -2.24 -12.20 -15.15
C GLU A 112 -1.79 -10.84 -14.60
N ALA A 113 -1.84 -9.78 -15.39
CA ALA A 113 -1.52 -8.42 -14.92
C ALA A 113 -2.45 -7.96 -13.80
N ALA A 114 -3.76 -8.25 -13.91
CA ALA A 114 -4.73 -7.96 -12.87
C ALA A 114 -4.45 -8.75 -11.59
N ASN A 115 -4.16 -10.05 -11.70
CA ASN A 115 -3.83 -10.89 -10.55
C ASN A 115 -2.57 -10.42 -9.82
N VAL A 116 -1.50 -10.11 -10.56
CA VAL A 116 -0.26 -9.54 -9.99
C VAL A 116 -0.55 -8.25 -9.22
N TRP A 117 -1.37 -7.36 -9.79
CA TRP A 117 -1.74 -6.11 -9.13
C TRP A 117 -2.55 -6.35 -7.85
N ILE A 118 -3.56 -7.22 -7.90
CA ILE A 118 -4.45 -7.57 -6.76
C ILE A 118 -3.64 -8.18 -5.61
N ILE A 119 -2.70 -9.06 -5.93
CA ILE A 119 -1.77 -9.64 -4.94
C ILE A 119 -1.00 -8.52 -4.26
N GLY A 120 -0.39 -7.61 -5.02
CA GLY A 120 0.33 -6.48 -4.44
C GLY A 120 -0.55 -5.56 -3.60
N THR A 121 -1.75 -5.22 -4.07
CA THR A 121 -2.73 -4.41 -3.32
C THR A 121 -3.08 -5.04 -1.98
N THR A 122 -3.13 -6.37 -1.91
CA THR A 122 -3.45 -7.10 -0.68
C THR A 122 -2.39 -6.90 0.41
N PHE A 123 -1.11 -6.80 0.05
CA PHE A 123 -0.04 -6.55 1.04
C PHE A 123 -0.09 -5.12 1.60
N VAL A 124 -0.51 -4.15 0.81
CA VAL A 124 -0.63 -2.76 1.27
C VAL A 124 -1.93 -2.50 2.02
N ALA A 125 -2.99 -3.28 1.76
CA ALA A 125 -4.29 -3.12 2.41
C ALA A 125 -4.20 -3.19 3.95
N ASP A 126 -3.37 -4.08 4.50
CA ASP A 126 -3.16 -4.18 5.95
C ASP A 126 -2.48 -2.91 6.51
N ALA A 127 -1.50 -2.34 5.80
CA ALA A 127 -0.86 -1.08 6.20
C ALA A 127 -1.83 0.11 6.11
N MET A 128 -2.68 0.16 5.09
CA MET A 128 -3.75 1.17 4.96
C MET A 128 -4.71 1.12 6.15
N GLN A 129 -5.12 -0.09 6.53
CA GLN A 129 -6.00 -0.29 7.68
C GLN A 129 -5.35 0.18 8.99
N VAL A 130 -4.07 -0.12 9.20
CA VAL A 130 -3.32 0.39 10.37
C VAL A 130 -3.32 1.92 10.39
N CYS A 131 -3.05 2.57 9.25
CA CYS A 131 -3.07 4.03 9.17
C CYS A 131 -4.44 4.60 9.57
N GLN A 132 -5.53 4.04 9.05
CA GLN A 132 -6.89 4.51 9.39
C GLN A 132 -7.20 4.34 10.88
N ILE A 133 -6.89 3.17 11.45
CA ILE A 133 -7.08 2.87 12.86
C ILE A 133 -6.28 3.83 13.75
N GLU A 134 -5.03 4.11 13.38
CA GLU A 134 -4.16 5.00 14.14
C GLU A 134 -4.58 6.47 14.00
N ILE A 135 -5.11 6.90 12.84
CA ILE A 135 -5.79 8.20 12.73
C ILE A 135 -6.93 8.24 13.76
N ASP A 136 -7.85 7.28 13.78
CA ASP A 136 -9.01 7.31 14.68
C ASP A 136 -8.65 7.33 16.18
N LYS A 137 -7.59 6.62 16.56
CA LYS A 137 -7.11 6.60 17.95
C LYS A 137 -6.50 7.93 18.39
N MET A 138 -6.05 8.76 17.45
CA MET A 138 -5.27 9.96 17.74
C MET A 138 -6.05 11.01 18.55
N GLU A 139 -7.38 11.04 18.43
CA GLU A 139 -8.24 11.89 19.28
C GLU A 139 -7.98 11.64 20.77
N GLY A 140 -7.81 10.37 21.16
CA GLY A 140 -7.52 9.97 22.55
C GLY A 140 -6.08 10.21 22.99
N TYR A 141 -5.19 10.57 22.06
CA TYR A 141 -3.75 10.77 22.30
C TYR A 141 -3.32 12.22 22.19
N MET A 142 -4.25 13.15 21.94
CA MET A 142 -3.96 14.56 21.68
C MET A 142 -3.15 15.27 22.78
N GLU A 143 -3.16 14.77 24.01
CA GLU A 143 -2.35 15.31 25.12
C GLU A 143 -1.26 14.35 25.61
N ASP A 144 -1.17 13.15 25.02
CA ASP A 144 -0.18 12.13 25.35
C ASP A 144 0.82 12.00 24.21
N PHE A 145 1.88 12.82 24.28
CA PHE A 145 2.93 12.85 23.27
C PHE A 145 3.62 11.49 23.07
N ILE A 146 3.73 10.68 24.13
CA ILE A 146 4.35 9.35 24.04
C ILE A 146 3.48 8.43 23.19
N ARG A 147 2.16 8.44 23.41
CA ARG A 147 1.23 7.66 22.57
C ARG A 147 1.18 8.16 21.14
N LEU A 148 1.29 9.47 20.93
CA LEU A 148 1.33 10.08 19.61
C LEU A 148 2.58 9.61 18.82
N GLU A 149 3.76 9.62 19.43
CA GLU A 149 5.00 9.11 18.82
C GLU A 149 4.95 7.60 18.57
N ASN A 150 4.39 6.82 19.50
CA ASN A 150 4.20 5.38 19.32
C ASN A 150 3.25 5.06 18.15
N SER A 151 2.19 5.86 17.99
CA SER A 151 1.24 5.75 16.88
C SER A 151 1.94 6.01 15.54
N TRP A 152 2.76 7.05 15.47
CA TRP A 152 3.59 7.33 14.28
C TRP A 152 4.55 6.18 13.95
N SER A 153 5.29 5.67 14.94
CA SER A 153 6.20 4.54 14.74
C SER A 153 5.48 3.27 14.27
N THR A 154 4.24 3.05 14.74
CA THR A 154 3.39 1.92 14.32
C THR A 154 3.03 2.05 12.84
N VAL A 155 2.59 3.24 12.41
CA VAL A 155 2.27 3.52 11.01
C VAL A 155 3.49 3.35 10.11
N GLN A 156 4.63 3.95 10.46
CA GLN A 156 5.86 3.81 9.67
C GLN A 156 6.29 2.34 9.53
N SER A 157 6.24 1.59 10.63
CA SER A 157 6.64 0.18 10.62
C SER A 157 5.71 -0.66 9.74
N ALA A 158 4.40 -0.41 9.80
CA ALA A 158 3.43 -1.09 8.95
C ALA A 158 3.64 -0.79 7.46
N THR A 159 3.86 0.48 7.10
CA THR A 159 4.11 0.89 5.71
C THR A 159 5.42 0.31 5.19
N VAL A 160 6.52 0.42 5.95
CA VAL A 160 7.82 -0.14 5.57
C VAL A 160 7.74 -1.66 5.39
N ALA A 161 7.03 -2.36 6.28
CA ALA A 161 6.83 -3.80 6.14
C ALA A 161 6.02 -4.17 4.88
N ALA A 162 4.96 -3.43 4.57
CA ALA A 162 4.16 -3.66 3.37
C ALA A 162 4.96 -3.40 2.08
N ILE A 163 5.71 -2.29 2.02
CA ILE A 163 6.61 -1.99 0.88
C ILE A 163 7.72 -3.04 0.77
N GLY A 164 8.26 -3.49 1.89
CA GLY A 164 9.26 -4.57 1.92
C GLY A 164 8.70 -5.88 1.38
N ALA A 165 7.47 -6.24 1.75
CA ALA A 165 6.78 -7.43 1.26
C ALA A 165 6.49 -7.33 -0.26
N LEU A 166 6.00 -6.19 -0.74
CA LEU A 166 5.83 -5.92 -2.17
C LEU A 166 7.13 -6.16 -2.95
N LYS A 167 8.21 -5.51 -2.55
CA LYS A 167 9.53 -5.67 -3.19
C LYS A 167 10.02 -7.11 -3.14
N GLY A 168 9.84 -7.78 -1.99
CA GLY A 168 10.19 -9.19 -1.82
C GLY A 168 9.48 -10.08 -2.84
N ILE A 169 8.20 -9.84 -3.10
CA ILE A 169 7.41 -10.63 -4.05
C ILE A 169 7.85 -10.40 -5.49
N TYR A 170 7.98 -9.14 -5.92
CA TYR A 170 8.47 -8.83 -7.26
C TYR A 170 9.91 -9.30 -7.49
N THR A 171 10.72 -9.44 -6.43
CA THR A 171 12.10 -9.96 -6.52
C THR A 171 12.17 -11.49 -6.43
N LEU A 172 11.33 -12.14 -5.61
CA LEU A 172 11.37 -13.59 -5.36
C LEU A 172 10.59 -14.41 -6.38
N MET A 173 9.54 -13.83 -6.98
CA MET A 173 8.78 -14.48 -8.06
C MET A 173 9.38 -14.18 -9.44
N ALA A 174 10.44 -13.38 -9.52
CA ALA A 174 11.22 -13.24 -10.75
C ALA A 174 11.84 -14.60 -11.09
N PRO A 175 11.76 -15.08 -12.34
CA PRO A 175 12.25 -16.41 -12.69
C PRO A 175 13.71 -16.56 -12.26
N SER A 176 13.98 -17.61 -11.48
CA SER A 176 15.34 -18.02 -11.18
C SER A 176 16.01 -18.41 -12.50
N GLU A 177 16.88 -17.56 -13.05
CA GLU A 177 17.68 -17.85 -14.25
C GLU A 177 18.68 -19.04 -14.10
N VAL A 178 18.55 -19.89 -13.08
CA VAL A 178 19.63 -20.81 -12.68
C VAL A 178 19.33 -22.30 -12.90
N ALA A 179 18.14 -22.71 -13.39
CA ALA A 179 17.80 -24.14 -13.43
C ALA A 179 17.74 -24.84 -14.82
N GLU A 180 18.03 -24.19 -15.95
CA GLU A 180 17.90 -24.85 -17.28
C GLU A 180 19.16 -24.90 -18.17
N LYS A 181 20.35 -24.55 -17.64
CA LYS A 181 21.62 -24.82 -18.36
C LYS A 181 22.27 -26.16 -18.06
N VAL A 182 21.61 -27.08 -17.33
CA VAL A 182 22.19 -28.39 -16.96
C VAL A 182 21.30 -29.57 -17.39
N VAL A 183 20.75 -29.57 -18.60
CA VAL A 183 20.34 -30.83 -19.27
C VAL A 183 20.51 -30.72 -20.78
N LYS A 184 21.73 -30.45 -21.25
CA LYS A 184 22.16 -30.84 -22.61
C LYS A 184 23.63 -31.31 -22.54
N SER A 185 23.80 -32.61 -22.35
CA SER A 185 25.01 -33.38 -22.66
C SER A 185 24.59 -34.73 -23.23
#